data_AF-A0A5B8NSM9-F1
#
_entry.id   AF-A0A5B8NSM9-F1
#
_cell.length_a   1.000
_cell.length_b   1.000
_cell.length_c   1.000
_cell.angle_alpha   90.00
_cell.angle_beta   90.00
_cell.angle_gamma   90.00
#
_symmetry.space_group_name_H-M   'P 1'
#
loop_
_entity.id
_entity.type
_entity.pdbx_description
1 polymer ?
#
loop_
_entity_poly.entity_id
_entity_poly.type
_entity_poly.pdbx_seq_one_letter_code
_entity_poly.pdbx_strand_id
1 'polypeptide(L)'
;MNQEATINTFTTYLNLDAPTVKDLLTLSATELPKEEAFQTELGNLNLGLLRETLPTAKSVLENQLPAFYTWLKNELNIKRVPDSPNHTTTWVANFLNNQESIQHLVELHRPVPPVALEQAVPRLVSLFNQVEDKQIRQQWQSAVALLCLVLVADAREQLQIS
;
A
#
# COMPACT_ATOMS: atom_id res chain seq x y z
N MET A 1 -1.70 17.62 8.95
CA MET A 1 -1.87 17.69 7.49
C MET A 1 -1.73 16.34 6.80
N ASN A 2 -0.83 15.43 7.20
CA ASN A 2 -0.60 14.18 6.47
C ASN A 2 -1.72 13.13 6.63
N GLN A 3 -2.29 13.00 7.84
CA GLN A 3 -3.36 12.03 8.12
C GLN A 3 -4.61 12.20 7.24
N GLU A 4 -4.99 13.44 6.93
CA GLU A 4 -6.15 13.74 6.08
C GLU A 4 -5.93 13.32 4.64
N ALA A 5 -4.72 13.55 4.09
CA ALA A 5 -4.36 13.09 2.76
C ALA A 5 -4.34 11.56 2.65
N THR A 6 -3.87 10.87 3.69
CA THR A 6 -3.88 9.40 3.77
C THR A 6 -5.31 8.85 3.81
N ILE A 7 -6.18 9.41 4.66
CA ILE A 7 -7.59 9.02 4.73
C ILE A 7 -8.27 9.27 3.37
N ASN A 8 -8.08 10.44 2.78
CA ASN A 8 -8.64 10.77 1.46
C ASN A 8 -8.14 9.82 0.36
N THR A 9 -6.90 9.35 0.45
CA THR A 9 -6.38 8.35 -0.48
C THR A 9 -7.15 7.04 -0.32
N PHE A 10 -7.31 6.54 0.89
CA PHE A 10 -8.07 5.31 1.12
C PHE A 10 -9.53 5.44 0.69
N THR A 11 -10.23 6.52 1.02
CA THR A 11 -11.62 6.72 0.59
C THR A 11 -11.78 6.92 -0.91
N THR A 12 -10.73 7.35 -1.63
CA THR A 12 -10.75 7.51 -3.08
C THR A 12 -10.57 6.18 -3.82
N TYR A 13 -9.67 5.33 -3.32
CA TYR A 13 -9.26 4.11 -4.02
C TYR A 13 -9.86 2.83 -3.45
N LEU A 14 -10.46 2.91 -2.27
CA LEU A 14 -11.25 1.87 -1.64
C LEU A 14 -12.70 2.35 -1.55
N ASN A 15 -13.66 1.45 -1.70
CA ASN A 15 -15.08 1.77 -1.57
C ASN A 15 -15.49 1.87 -0.09
N LEU A 16 -14.76 2.67 0.67
CA LEU A 16 -14.91 2.89 2.10
C LEU A 16 -15.16 4.37 2.39
N ASP A 17 -16.03 4.66 3.34
CA ASP A 17 -16.22 6.03 3.83
C ASP A 17 -15.13 6.44 4.85
N ALA A 18 -15.00 7.75 5.08
CA ALA A 18 -13.97 8.28 5.96
C ALA A 18 -14.08 7.78 7.42
N PRO A 19 -15.28 7.66 8.03
CA PRO A 19 -15.43 7.02 9.34
C PRO A 19 -14.90 5.59 9.36
N THR A 20 -15.28 4.74 8.41
CA THR A 20 -14.83 3.35 8.34
C THR A 20 -13.31 3.27 8.20
N VAL A 21 -12.70 4.10 7.34
CA VAL A 21 -11.23 4.15 7.20
C VAL A 21 -10.57 4.54 8.53
N LYS A 22 -11.12 5.52 9.26
CA LYS A 22 -10.56 5.93 10.56
C LYS A 22 -10.63 4.79 11.56
N ASP A 23 -11.74 4.09 11.64
CA ASP A 23 -11.94 2.96 12.55
C ASP A 23 -10.97 1.82 12.24
N LEU A 24 -10.84 1.44 10.96
CA LEU A 24 -9.88 0.43 10.52
C LEU A 24 -8.43 0.80 10.88
N LEU A 25 -8.06 2.07 10.76
CA LEU A 25 -6.72 2.57 11.12
C LEU A 25 -6.44 2.61 12.63
N THR A 26 -7.39 2.23 13.48
CA THR A 26 -7.17 2.04 14.93
C THR A 26 -6.85 0.59 15.29
N LEU A 27 -7.04 -0.34 14.37
CA LEU A 27 -6.85 -1.78 14.60
C LEU A 27 -5.40 -2.20 14.41
N SER A 28 -5.03 -3.33 15.02
CA SER A 28 -3.73 -3.96 14.76
C SER A 28 -3.65 -4.57 13.35
N ALA A 29 -2.43 -4.80 12.87
CA ALA A 29 -2.19 -5.53 11.63
C ALA A 29 -2.81 -6.94 11.60
N THR A 30 -3.10 -7.50 12.77
CA THR A 30 -3.68 -8.85 12.91
C THR A 30 -5.20 -8.86 13.04
N GLU A 31 -5.80 -7.73 13.43
CA GLU A 31 -7.24 -7.56 13.57
C GLU A 31 -7.85 -7.00 12.29
N LEU A 32 -7.20 -6.00 11.68
CA LEU A 32 -7.68 -5.34 10.47
C LEU A 32 -8.05 -6.33 9.34
N PRO A 33 -7.25 -7.38 9.04
CA PRO A 33 -7.64 -8.34 8.01
C PRO A 33 -8.87 -9.19 8.35
N LYS A 34 -9.40 -9.15 9.58
CA LYS A 34 -10.61 -9.89 9.98
C LYS A 34 -11.88 -9.07 9.81
N GLU A 35 -11.76 -7.76 9.62
CA GLU A 35 -12.91 -6.87 9.49
C GLU A 35 -13.63 -7.08 8.16
N GLU A 36 -14.97 -7.05 8.22
CA GLU A 36 -15.84 -7.23 7.05
C GLU A 36 -15.57 -6.17 5.98
N ALA A 37 -15.34 -4.93 6.39
CA ALA A 37 -15.01 -3.84 5.48
C ALA A 37 -13.72 -4.10 4.71
N PHE A 38 -12.68 -4.60 5.39
CA PHE A 38 -11.41 -4.94 4.73
C PHE A 38 -11.56 -6.16 3.80
N GLN A 39 -12.25 -7.20 4.26
CA GLN A 39 -12.51 -8.41 3.46
C GLN A 39 -13.36 -8.11 2.23
N THR A 40 -14.31 -7.19 2.32
CA THR A 40 -15.11 -6.71 1.19
C THR A 40 -14.22 -6.07 0.13
N GLU A 41 -13.34 -5.14 0.53
CA GLU A 41 -12.42 -4.50 -0.40
C GLU A 41 -11.43 -5.49 -1.02
N LEU A 42 -10.93 -6.45 -0.24
CA LEU A 42 -10.09 -7.53 -0.75
C LEU A 42 -10.84 -8.38 -1.78
N GLY A 43 -12.12 -8.70 -1.52
CA GLY A 43 -12.98 -9.46 -2.43
C GLY A 43 -13.36 -8.69 -3.70
N ASN A 44 -13.32 -7.36 -3.68
CA ASN A 44 -13.54 -6.50 -4.85
C ASN A 44 -12.36 -6.50 -5.83
N LEU A 45 -11.18 -6.99 -5.41
CA LEU A 45 -10.03 -7.13 -6.30
C LEU A 45 -10.22 -8.27 -7.30
N ASN A 46 -10.02 -7.96 -8.59
CA ASN A 46 -9.95 -8.97 -9.63
C ASN A 46 -8.54 -9.58 -9.67
N LEU A 47 -8.32 -10.62 -8.85
CA LEU A 47 -7.04 -11.32 -8.76
C LEU A 47 -6.59 -11.93 -10.10
N GLY A 48 -7.53 -12.32 -10.97
CA GLY A 48 -7.21 -12.81 -12.32
C GLY A 48 -6.55 -11.72 -13.16
N LEU A 49 -7.17 -10.54 -13.20
CA LEU A 49 -6.64 -9.38 -13.92
C LEU A 49 -5.31 -8.89 -13.33
N LEU A 50 -5.20 -8.83 -12.00
CA LEU A 50 -3.96 -8.43 -11.34
C LEU A 50 -2.80 -9.38 -11.68
N ARG A 51 -3.05 -10.70 -11.69
CA ARG A 51 -2.04 -11.70 -12.10
C ARG A 51 -1.67 -11.57 -13.57
N GLU A 52 -2.65 -11.40 -14.46
CA GLU A 52 -2.42 -11.20 -15.90
C GLU A 52 -1.60 -9.94 -16.18
N THR A 53 -1.83 -8.88 -15.41
CA THR A 53 -1.22 -7.56 -15.62
C THR A 53 -0.02 -7.29 -14.71
N LEU A 54 0.53 -8.33 -14.07
CA LEU A 54 1.80 -8.27 -13.35
C LEU A 54 2.94 -7.64 -14.17
N PRO A 55 3.12 -7.94 -15.48
CA PRO A 55 4.14 -7.28 -16.30
C PRO A 55 3.95 -5.76 -16.39
N THR A 56 2.70 -5.28 -16.43
CA THR A 56 2.39 -3.84 -16.42
C THR A 56 2.80 -3.21 -15.10
N ALA A 57 2.45 -3.83 -13.97
CA ALA A 57 2.86 -3.36 -12.65
C ALA A 57 4.38 -3.36 -12.49
N LYS A 58 5.06 -4.39 -12.99
CA LYS A 58 6.53 -4.45 -13.00
C LYS A 58 7.14 -3.27 -13.73
N SER A 59 6.68 -2.99 -14.96
CA SER A 59 7.15 -1.85 -15.74
C SER A 59 6.89 -0.51 -15.03
N VAL A 60 5.71 -0.33 -14.43
CA VAL A 60 5.39 0.88 -13.64
C VAL A 60 6.38 1.03 -12.48
N LEU A 61 6.58 -0.03 -11.70
CA LEU A 61 7.43 -0.01 -10.51
C LEU A 61 8.91 0.20 -10.89
N GLU A 62 9.43 -0.46 -11.92
CA GLU A 62 10.80 -0.25 -12.41
C GLU A 62 11.06 1.20 -12.85
N ASN A 63 10.08 1.84 -13.51
CA ASN A 63 10.21 3.20 -14.00
C ASN A 63 10.01 4.27 -12.92
N GLN A 64 9.09 4.04 -11.98
CA GLN A 64 8.65 5.07 -11.03
C GLN A 64 9.30 4.94 -9.64
N LEU A 65 9.66 3.73 -9.20
CA LEU A 65 10.26 3.54 -7.86
C LEU A 65 11.61 4.25 -7.66
N PRO A 66 12.53 4.37 -8.64
CA PRO A 66 13.79 5.08 -8.43
C PRO A 66 13.59 6.54 -7.98
N ALA A 67 12.67 7.26 -8.63
CA ALA A 67 12.33 8.64 -8.27
C ALA A 67 11.64 8.70 -6.89
N PHE A 68 10.73 7.75 -6.62
CA PHE A 68 10.08 7.63 -5.33
C PHE A 68 11.07 7.35 -4.19
N TYR A 69 12.05 6.46 -4.38
CA TYR A 69 13.09 6.17 -3.39
C TYR A 69 14.03 7.35 -3.16
N THR A 70 14.34 8.10 -4.23
CA THR A 70 15.10 9.36 -4.11
C THR A 70 14.34 10.37 -3.25
N TRP A 71 13.03 10.50 -3.47
CA TRP A 71 12.16 11.34 -2.65
C TRP A 71 12.11 10.89 -1.18
N LEU A 72 11.97 9.59 -0.90
CA LEU A 72 12.01 9.07 0.49
C LEU A 72 13.32 9.41 1.21
N LYS A 73 14.46 9.29 0.51
CA LYS A 73 15.78 9.60 1.09
C LYS A 73 15.95 11.09 1.34
N ASN A 74 15.58 11.92 0.37
CA ASN A 74 15.85 13.37 0.42
C ASN A 74 14.85 14.12 1.30
N GLU A 75 13.56 13.81 1.18
CA GLU A 75 12.49 14.56 1.84
C GLU A 75 12.13 13.99 3.21
N LEU A 76 12.28 12.68 3.41
CA LEU A 76 11.90 12.01 4.65
C LEU A 76 13.09 11.45 5.43
N ASN A 77 14.33 11.66 4.95
CA ASN A 77 15.57 11.19 5.57
C ASN A 77 15.56 9.69 5.90
N ILE A 78 14.86 8.88 5.09
CA ILE A 78 14.78 7.44 5.29
C ILE A 78 16.09 6.81 4.81
N LYS A 79 16.82 6.18 5.75
CA LYS A 79 18.13 5.57 5.48
C LYS A 79 18.04 4.17 4.85
N ARG A 80 16.94 3.45 5.08
CA ARG A 80 16.72 2.08 4.58
C ARG A 80 15.50 2.08 3.67
N VAL A 81 15.73 1.87 2.38
CA VAL A 81 14.69 1.75 1.35
C VAL A 81 14.90 0.37 0.70
N PRO A 82 13.85 -0.38 0.32
CA PRO A 82 14.02 -1.71 -0.27
C PRO A 82 15.02 -1.71 -1.44
N ASP A 83 15.89 -2.71 -1.48
CA ASP A 83 17.13 -2.69 -2.28
C ASP A 83 16.92 -2.68 -3.81
N SER A 84 15.73 -2.97 -4.33
CA SER A 84 15.43 -2.77 -5.76
C SER A 84 13.92 -2.81 -6.10
N PRO A 85 13.51 -2.20 -7.23
CA PRO A 85 12.20 -2.39 -7.83
C PRO A 85 11.84 -3.88 -8.05
N ASN A 86 12.83 -4.71 -8.41
CA ASN A 86 12.65 -6.14 -8.58
C ASN A 86 12.13 -6.80 -7.30
N HIS A 87 12.67 -6.44 -6.13
CA HIS A 87 12.23 -6.99 -4.85
C HIS A 87 10.76 -6.65 -4.56
N THR A 88 10.35 -5.40 -4.78
CA THR A 88 8.96 -4.96 -4.62
C THR A 88 8.03 -5.69 -5.59
N THR A 89 8.44 -5.89 -6.85
CA THR A 89 7.63 -6.60 -7.85
C THR A 89 7.48 -8.08 -7.54
N THR A 90 8.54 -8.74 -7.06
CA THR A 90 8.49 -10.14 -6.61
C THR A 90 7.59 -10.30 -5.41
N TRP A 91 7.67 -9.38 -4.44
CA TRP A 91 6.83 -9.44 -3.26
C TRP A 91 5.34 -9.30 -3.62
N VAL A 92 4.99 -8.33 -4.48
CA VAL A 92 3.61 -8.14 -4.96
C VAL A 92 3.11 -9.38 -5.71
N ALA A 93 3.94 -9.98 -6.56
CA ALA A 93 3.59 -11.21 -7.28
C ALA A 93 3.35 -12.37 -6.32
N ASN A 94 4.21 -12.57 -5.33
CA ASN A 94 4.07 -13.63 -4.35
C ASN A 94 2.84 -13.41 -3.45
N PHE A 95 2.55 -12.17 -3.04
CA PHE A 95 1.34 -11.81 -2.29
C PHE A 95 0.07 -12.18 -3.06
N LEU A 96 -0.02 -11.81 -4.34
CA LEU A 96 -1.15 -12.17 -5.21
C LEU A 96 -1.29 -13.69 -5.44
N ASN A 97 -0.21 -14.44 -5.21
CA ASN A 97 -0.19 -15.90 -5.31
C ASN A 97 -0.32 -16.60 -3.95
N ASN A 98 -0.67 -15.88 -2.88
CA ASN A 98 -0.75 -16.39 -1.51
C ASN A 98 0.56 -17.00 -0.97
N GLN A 99 1.70 -16.53 -1.46
CA GLN A 99 3.04 -16.97 -1.08
C GLN A 99 3.74 -16.01 -0.11
N GLU A 100 3.13 -14.85 0.17
CA GLU A 100 3.59 -13.89 1.20
C GLU A 100 2.47 -13.67 2.22
N SER A 101 2.86 -13.47 3.48
CA SER A 101 1.92 -13.13 4.54
C SER A 101 1.87 -11.62 4.77
N ILE A 102 0.69 -11.14 5.21
CA ILE A 102 0.51 -9.75 5.71
C ILE A 102 1.48 -9.45 6.86
N GLN A 103 1.75 -10.44 7.72
CA GLN A 103 2.71 -10.31 8.81
C GLN A 103 4.13 -10.00 8.31
N HIS A 104 4.57 -10.72 7.28
CA HIS A 104 5.89 -10.48 6.70
C HIS A 104 5.99 -9.10 6.02
N LEU A 105 4.93 -8.67 5.33
CA LEU A 105 4.86 -7.32 4.74
C LEU A 105 5.10 -6.24 5.78
N VAL A 106 4.39 -6.34 6.90
CA VAL A 106 4.46 -5.40 8.00
C VAL A 106 5.86 -5.36 8.59
N GLU A 107 6.44 -6.53 8.90
CA GLU A 107 7.80 -6.65 9.45
C GLU A 107 8.86 -5.98 8.56
N LEU A 108 8.75 -6.12 7.24
CA LEU A 108 9.65 -5.49 6.29
C LEU A 108 9.58 -3.95 6.33
N HIS A 109 8.42 -3.39 6.66
CA HIS A 109 8.16 -1.95 6.62
C HIS A 109 8.20 -1.26 7.99
N ARG A 110 8.28 -1.99 9.11
CA ARG A 110 8.39 -1.41 10.46
C ARG A 110 9.47 -0.34 10.64
N PRO A 111 10.65 -0.42 9.99
CA PRO A 111 11.66 0.63 10.13
C PRO A 111 11.28 2.00 9.52
N VAL A 112 10.19 2.08 8.75
CA VAL A 112 9.71 3.33 8.14
C VAL A 112 8.94 4.15 9.19
N PRO A 113 9.33 5.42 9.45
CA PRO A 113 8.60 6.26 10.39
C PRO A 113 7.13 6.43 9.98
N PRO A 114 6.15 6.36 10.90
CA PRO A 114 4.73 6.43 10.57
C PRO A 114 4.33 7.69 9.79
N VAL A 115 4.88 8.84 10.18
CA VAL A 115 4.65 10.12 9.47
C VAL A 115 5.19 10.09 8.04
N ALA A 116 6.27 9.35 7.80
CA ALA A 116 6.85 9.20 6.48
C ALA A 116 6.05 8.20 5.62
N LEU A 117 5.57 7.12 6.24
CA LEU A 117 4.70 6.14 5.62
C LEU A 117 3.38 6.78 5.15
N GLU A 118 2.72 7.55 6.00
CA GLU A 118 1.47 8.25 5.65
C GLU A 118 1.64 9.21 4.47
N GLN A 119 2.78 9.91 4.39
CA GLN A 119 3.12 10.77 3.25
C GLN A 119 3.43 9.97 1.97
N ALA A 120 3.93 8.76 2.11
CA ALA A 120 4.26 7.88 1.00
C ALA A 120 3.00 7.25 0.36
N VAL A 121 1.94 6.99 1.13
CA VAL A 121 0.70 6.35 0.64
C VAL A 121 0.14 6.99 -0.64
N PRO A 122 -0.20 8.30 -0.69
CA PRO A 122 -0.73 8.90 -1.91
C PRO A 122 0.22 8.78 -3.11
N ARG A 123 1.54 8.85 -2.86
CA ARG A 123 2.56 8.73 -3.90
C ARG A 123 2.64 7.30 -4.45
N LEU A 124 2.62 6.29 -3.58
CA LEU A 124 2.65 4.87 -3.94
C LEU A 124 1.44 4.49 -4.80
N VAL A 125 0.25 4.94 -4.41
CA VAL A 125 -0.96 4.67 -5.21
C VAL A 125 -0.90 5.41 -6.55
N SER A 126 -0.36 6.64 -6.56
CA SER A 126 -0.24 7.45 -7.78
C SER A 126 0.77 6.92 -8.81
N LEU A 127 1.64 5.96 -8.46
CA LEU A 127 2.60 5.39 -9.41
C LEU A 127 1.89 4.79 -10.63
N PHE A 128 0.67 4.29 -10.44
CA PHE A 128 -0.14 3.67 -11.49
C PHE A 128 -0.96 4.67 -12.32
N ASN A 129 -0.86 5.99 -12.06
CA ASN A 129 -1.61 7.00 -12.81
C ASN A 129 -1.35 6.98 -14.32
N GLN A 130 -0.16 6.54 -14.73
CA GLN A 130 0.27 6.47 -16.13
C GLN A 130 -0.16 5.19 -16.85
N VAL A 131 -0.78 4.23 -16.15
CA VAL A 131 -1.36 3.05 -16.79
C VAL A 131 -2.56 3.50 -17.62
N GLU A 132 -2.53 3.29 -18.93
CA GLU A 132 -3.56 3.81 -19.85
C GLU A 132 -4.93 3.15 -19.61
N ASP A 133 -4.95 1.82 -19.53
CA ASP A 133 -6.16 1.06 -19.29
C ASP A 133 -6.74 1.41 -17.91
N LYS A 134 -7.97 1.94 -17.93
CA LYS A 134 -8.65 2.41 -16.72
C LYS A 134 -8.92 1.29 -15.72
N GLN A 135 -9.32 0.12 -16.19
CA GLN A 135 -9.67 -0.99 -15.32
C GLN A 135 -8.40 -1.54 -14.64
N ILE A 136 -7.32 -1.72 -15.40
CA ILE A 136 -6.02 -2.15 -14.87
C ILE A 136 -5.51 -1.13 -13.86
N ARG A 137 -5.54 0.17 -14.21
CA ARG A 137 -5.12 1.26 -13.32
C ARG A 137 -5.88 1.23 -12.00
N GLN A 138 -7.21 1.17 -12.05
CA GLN A 138 -8.05 1.16 -10.84
C GLN A 138 -7.75 -0.06 -9.95
N GLN A 139 -7.64 -1.25 -10.54
CA GLN A 139 -7.38 -2.47 -9.78
C GLN A 139 -6.01 -2.43 -9.07
N TRP A 140 -4.97 -1.94 -9.75
CA TRP A 140 -3.67 -1.76 -9.12
C TRP A 140 -3.66 -0.68 -8.05
N GLN A 141 -4.37 0.43 -8.26
CA GLN A 141 -4.49 1.48 -7.25
C GLN A 141 -5.20 0.98 -5.98
N SER A 142 -6.31 0.24 -6.13
CA SER A 142 -7.02 -0.36 -5.00
C SER A 142 -6.17 -1.41 -4.28
N ALA A 143 -5.46 -2.27 -5.02
CA ALA A 143 -4.58 -3.28 -4.43
C ALA A 143 -3.44 -2.64 -3.61
N VAL A 144 -2.78 -1.60 -4.15
CA VAL A 144 -1.73 -0.87 -3.43
C VAL A 144 -2.29 -0.10 -2.23
N ALA A 145 -3.47 0.50 -2.37
CA ALA A 145 -4.15 1.18 -1.26
C ALA A 145 -4.48 0.21 -0.11
N LEU A 146 -4.97 -1.00 -0.40
CA LEU A 146 -5.23 -2.04 0.61
C LEU A 146 -3.96 -2.47 1.35
N LEU A 147 -2.87 -2.69 0.63
CA LEU A 147 -1.58 -3.00 1.23
C LEU A 147 -1.08 -1.85 2.12
N CYS A 148 -1.21 -0.61 1.66
CA CYS A 148 -0.85 0.56 2.44
C CYS A 148 -1.73 0.73 3.69
N LEU A 149 -3.00 0.35 3.64
CA LEU A 149 -3.91 0.43 4.79
C LEU A 149 -3.42 -0.43 5.95
N VAL A 150 -3.00 -1.67 5.67
CA VAL A 150 -2.36 -2.57 6.65
C VAL A 150 -1.11 -1.91 7.24
N LEU A 151 -0.23 -1.38 6.38
CA LEU A 151 1.03 -0.78 6.82
C LEU A 151 0.81 0.43 7.73
N VAL A 152 -0.16 1.30 7.40
CA VAL A 152 -0.47 2.48 8.20
C VAL A 152 -1.12 2.09 9.53
N ALA A 153 -1.98 1.07 9.54
CA ALA A 153 -2.58 0.56 10.78
C ALA A 153 -1.50 0.05 11.75
N ASP A 154 -0.57 -0.81 11.29
CA ASP A 154 0.56 -1.26 12.10
C ASP A 154 1.44 -0.10 12.60
N ALA A 155 1.76 0.85 11.71
CA ALA A 155 2.58 2.00 12.07
C ALA A 155 1.91 2.90 13.14
N ARG A 156 0.57 3.00 13.14
CA ARG A 156 -0.20 3.73 14.16
C ARG A 156 -0.29 2.96 15.47
N GLU A 157 -0.48 1.65 15.42
CA GLU A 157 -0.44 0.78 16.60
C GLU A 157 0.91 0.95 17.33
N GLN A 158 2.02 0.91 16.60
CA GLN A 158 3.36 1.11 17.18
C GLN A 158 3.51 2.45 17.91
N LEU A 159 2.91 3.54 17.41
CA LEU A 159 2.93 4.85 18.07
C LEU A 159 2.11 4.92 19.35
N GLN A 160 1.07 4.08 19.47
CA GLN A 160 0.24 4.03 20.67
C GLN A 160 0.91 3.22 21.78
N ILE A 161 1.81 2.30 21.41
CA ILE A 161 2.55 1.43 22.32
C ILE A 161 3.88 2.06 22.76
N SER A 162 4.42 3.03 22.00
CA SER A 162 5.67 3.76 22.28
C SER A 162 5.51 4.92 23.24
#